data_AF-A0A9D2JZF5-F1
#
_entry.id   AF-A0A9D2JZF5-F1
#
_cell.length_a   1.000
_cell.length_b   1.000
_cell.length_c   1.000
_cell.angle_alpha   90.00
_cell.angle_beta   90.00
_cell.angle_gamma   90.00
#
_symmetry.space_group_name_H-M   'P 1'
#
loop_
_entity.id
_entity.type
_entity.pdbx_description
1 polymer ?
#
loop_
_entity_poly.entity_id
_entity_poly.type
_entity_poly.pdbx_seq_one_letter_code
_entity_poly.pdbx_strand_id
1 'polypeptide(L)'
;MKKQQPFFYKDGPVKYVRRIKAAYTLFSALFIVAFMVLLVFAFNGSAVGKPVFFSVAAVLLIGYFISYGFYTSRVTLGTVLGIETTDLVVHLHTPRKTYTYDVRMGCVGVREYKNRFVAVFETQDSRDSFIFYKHAPLSSYSDGQFTLSDIARFASGSPESSG
;
A
#
# COMPACT_ATOMS: atom_id res chain seq x y z
N MET A 1 -30.87 -6.25 -16.62
CA MET A 1 -30.46 -6.78 -15.30
C MET A 1 -28.98 -6.49 -15.11
N LYS A 2 -28.60 -5.65 -14.15
CA LYS A 2 -27.19 -5.31 -13.88
C LYS A 2 -26.50 -6.54 -13.30
N LYS A 3 -25.44 -7.05 -13.92
CA LYS A 3 -24.68 -8.18 -13.38
C LYS A 3 -23.71 -7.63 -12.33
N GLN A 4 -24.15 -7.58 -11.07
CA GLN A 4 -23.23 -7.39 -9.95
C GLN A 4 -22.47 -8.69 -9.72
N GLN A 5 -21.16 -8.68 -9.89
CA GLN A 5 -20.34 -9.77 -9.39
C GLN A 5 -20.12 -9.57 -7.89
N PRO A 6 -20.17 -10.65 -7.08
CA PRO A 6 -20.01 -10.52 -5.64
C PRO A 6 -18.68 -9.87 -5.29
N PHE A 7 -18.69 -9.14 -4.19
CA PHE A 7 -17.50 -8.59 -3.57
C PHE A 7 -16.58 -9.73 -3.07
N PHE A 8 -15.29 -9.73 -3.45
CA PHE A 8 -14.32 -10.75 -3.02
C PHE A 8 -13.05 -10.13 -2.43
N TYR A 9 -12.82 -10.34 -1.13
CA TYR A 9 -11.50 -10.13 -0.53
C TYR A 9 -10.56 -11.26 -0.93
N LYS A 10 -9.29 -10.91 -1.16
CA LYS A 10 -8.19 -11.86 -1.33
C LYS A 10 -7.46 -11.99 0.01
N ASP A 11 -7.54 -13.17 0.62
CA ASP A 11 -6.99 -13.41 1.95
C ASP A 11 -5.47 -13.18 2.03
N GLY A 12 -4.73 -13.45 0.95
CA GLY A 12 -3.29 -13.24 0.90
C GLY A 12 -2.89 -11.79 1.15
N PRO A 13 -3.35 -10.84 0.30
CA PRO A 13 -3.16 -9.41 0.50
C PRO A 13 -3.64 -8.91 1.88
N VAL A 14 -4.79 -9.40 2.37
CA VAL A 14 -5.32 -9.02 3.69
C VAL A 14 -4.37 -9.43 4.82
N LYS A 15 -3.89 -10.69 4.81
CA LYS A 15 -2.92 -11.18 5.80
C LYS A 15 -1.61 -10.42 5.73
N TYR A 16 -1.11 -10.14 4.52
CA TYR A 16 0.10 -9.34 4.32
C TYR A 16 -0.02 -7.95 4.95
N VAL A 17 -1.07 -7.20 4.61
CA VAL A 17 -1.27 -5.86 5.17
C VAL A 17 -1.39 -5.91 6.69
N ARG A 18 -2.12 -6.87 7.26
CA ARG A 18 -2.24 -7.02 8.72
C ARG A 18 -0.89 -7.25 9.39
N ARG A 19 -0.05 -8.12 8.82
CA ARG A 19 1.29 -8.39 9.37
C ARG A 19 2.21 -7.18 9.28
N ILE A 20 2.22 -6.48 8.14
CA ILE A 20 3.04 -5.27 7.98
C ILE A 20 2.55 -4.16 8.89
N LYS A 21 1.23 -3.98 9.02
CA LYS A 21 0.66 -3.02 9.99
C LYS A 21 1.10 -3.34 11.41
N ALA A 22 1.02 -4.59 11.84
CA ALA A 22 1.49 -5.00 13.17
C ALA A 22 2.99 -4.73 13.37
N ALA A 23 3.82 -5.11 12.39
CA ALA A 23 5.26 -4.86 12.43
C ALA A 23 5.59 -3.35 12.48
N TYR A 24 4.88 -2.53 11.68
CA TYR A 24 5.08 -1.09 11.66
C TYR A 24 4.62 -0.41 12.97
N THR A 25 3.52 -0.88 13.56
CA THR A 25 3.08 -0.42 14.88
C THR A 25 4.13 -0.71 15.95
N LEU A 26 4.71 -1.92 15.96
CA LEU A 26 5.78 -2.27 16.89
C LEU A 26 7.02 -1.41 16.68
N PHE A 27 7.45 -1.25 15.42
CA PHE A 27 8.55 -0.35 15.06
C PHE A 27 8.31 1.08 15.56
N SER A 28 7.10 1.61 15.35
CA SER A 28 6.73 2.96 15.78
C SER A 28 6.74 3.11 17.30
N ALA A 29 6.26 2.10 18.03
CA ALA A 29 6.29 2.11 19.49
C ALA A 29 7.73 2.15 20.04
N LEU A 30 8.62 1.32 19.50
CA LEU A 30 10.04 1.31 19.87
C LEU A 30 10.74 2.62 19.49
N PHE A 31 10.42 3.16 18.30
CA PHE A 31 10.95 4.44 17.83
C PHE A 31 10.60 5.58 18.79
N ILE A 32 9.33 5.69 19.21
CA ILE A 32 8.89 6.75 20.13
C ILE A 32 9.67 6.69 21.45
N VAL A 33 9.86 5.49 22.02
CA VAL A 33 10.62 5.33 23.28
C VAL A 33 12.08 5.77 23.07
N ALA A 34 12.73 5.28 22.02
CA ALA A 34 14.12 5.65 21.71
C ALA A 34 14.27 7.16 21.45
N PHE A 35 13.33 7.75 20.72
CA PHE A 35 13.31 9.18 20.41
C PHE A 35 13.12 10.03 21.67
N MET A 36 12.23 9.62 22.59
CA MET A 36 12.06 10.31 23.87
C MET A 36 13.32 10.27 24.72
N VAL A 37 13.99 9.11 24.80
CA VAL A 37 15.28 8.98 25.51
C VAL A 37 16.34 9.90 24.89
N LEU A 38 16.43 9.93 23.56
CA LEU A 38 17.33 10.84 22.83
C LEU A 38 17.04 12.31 23.11
N LEU A 39 15.77 12.70 23.16
CA LEU A 39 15.39 14.07 23.52
C LEU A 39 15.80 14.42 24.95
N VAL A 40 15.62 13.51 25.92
CA VAL A 40 16.07 13.73 27.30
C VAL A 40 17.57 14.01 27.34
N PHE A 41 18.39 13.26 26.60
CA PHE A 41 19.83 13.53 26.48
C PHE A 41 20.14 14.82 25.72
N ALA A 42 19.35 15.17 24.69
CA ALA A 42 19.51 16.41 23.96
C ALA A 42 19.25 17.65 24.84
N PHE A 43 18.27 17.60 25.73
CA PHE A 43 17.95 18.71 26.63
C PHE A 43 18.91 18.79 27.83
N ASN A 44 19.31 17.66 28.39
CA ASN A 44 20.14 17.58 29.61
C ASN A 44 21.65 17.41 29.35
N GLY A 45 22.08 17.28 28.08
CA GLY A 45 23.48 17.07 27.73
C GLY A 45 24.41 18.26 27.99
N SER A 46 25.71 18.01 27.93
CA SER A 46 26.74 19.07 28.00
C SER A 46 26.65 20.01 26.80
N ALA A 47 27.22 21.23 26.90
CA ALA A 47 27.16 22.25 25.85
C ALA A 47 27.59 21.76 24.46
N VAL A 48 28.54 20.80 24.41
CA VAL A 48 29.02 20.17 23.18
C VAL A 48 28.18 18.96 22.76
N GLY A 49 27.56 18.25 23.71
CA GLY A 49 26.71 17.09 23.42
C GLY A 49 25.32 17.46 22.88
N LYS A 50 24.72 18.56 23.34
CA LYS A 50 23.38 19.02 22.91
C LYS A 50 23.22 19.09 21.37
N PRO A 51 24.09 19.79 20.62
CA PRO A 51 23.92 19.91 19.17
C PRO A 51 24.01 18.56 18.45
N VAL A 52 24.83 17.64 18.96
CA VAL A 52 24.96 16.29 18.39
C VAL A 52 23.66 15.51 18.59
N PHE A 53 23.11 15.49 19.80
CA PHE A 53 21.86 14.77 20.08
C PHE A 53 20.65 15.37 19.35
N PHE A 54 20.56 16.69 19.21
CA PHE A 54 19.52 17.32 18.39
C PHE A 54 19.64 16.95 16.91
N SER A 55 20.86 16.91 16.38
CA SER A 55 21.10 16.51 14.98
C SER A 55 20.69 15.05 14.77
N VAL A 56 21.07 14.15 15.68
CA VAL A 56 20.67 12.73 15.63
C VAL A 56 19.15 12.57 15.73
N ALA A 57 18.50 13.29 16.67
CA ALA A 57 17.06 13.26 16.81
C ALA A 57 16.34 13.76 15.54
N ALA A 58 16.81 14.86 14.95
CA ALA A 58 16.25 15.39 13.70
C ALA A 58 16.36 14.37 12.55
N VAL A 59 17.53 13.75 12.36
CA VAL A 59 17.73 12.72 11.31
C VAL A 59 16.81 11.53 11.54
N LEU A 60 16.69 11.04 12.78
CA LEU A 60 15.80 9.93 13.13
C LEU A 60 14.33 10.28 12.87
N LEU A 61 13.90 11.48 13.22
CA LEU A 61 12.54 11.96 12.99
C LEU A 61 12.22 12.04 11.49
N ILE A 62 13.13 12.59 10.68
CA ILE A 62 13.00 12.65 9.23
C ILE A 62 12.90 11.23 8.66
N GLY A 63 13.79 10.33 9.07
CA GLY A 63 13.78 8.93 8.64
C GLY A 63 12.47 8.22 8.98
N TYR A 64 11.92 8.49 10.16
CA TYR A 64 10.61 7.96 10.57
C TYR A 64 9.49 8.45 9.65
N PHE A 65 9.42 9.76 9.36
CA PHE A 65 8.40 10.29 8.44
C PHE A 65 8.52 9.74 7.02
N ILE A 66 9.74 9.58 6.51
CA ILE A 66 9.98 8.94 5.19
C ILE A 66 9.46 7.50 5.22
N SER A 67 9.80 6.74 6.26
CA SER A 67 9.33 5.35 6.42
C SER A 67 7.81 5.27 6.49
N TYR A 68 7.17 6.21 7.19
CA TYR A 68 5.73 6.30 7.35
C TYR A 68 5.04 6.64 6.03
N GLY A 69 5.60 7.60 5.28
CA GLY A 69 5.12 7.97 3.96
C GLY A 69 5.18 6.79 2.99
N PHE A 70 6.27 6.03 3.00
CA PHE A 70 6.42 4.83 2.18
C PHE A 70 5.42 3.73 2.57
N TYR A 71 5.32 3.41 3.86
CA TYR A 71 4.34 2.45 4.39
C TYR A 71 2.90 2.84 4.00
N THR A 72 2.54 4.10 4.21
CA THR A 72 1.18 4.58 3.93
C THR A 72 0.87 4.50 2.43
N SER A 73 1.80 4.99 1.58
CA SER A 73 1.59 5.03 0.13
C SER A 73 1.53 3.64 -0.49
N ARG A 74 2.46 2.74 -0.12
CA ARG A 74 2.57 1.42 -0.77
C ARG A 74 1.64 0.36 -0.17
N VAL A 75 1.48 0.35 1.15
CA VAL A 75 0.75 -0.71 1.85
C VAL A 75 -0.69 -0.30 2.13
N THR A 76 -0.89 0.91 2.64
CA THR A 76 -2.21 1.34 3.14
C THR A 76 -3.12 1.91 2.05
N LEU A 77 -2.56 2.63 1.09
CA LEU A 77 -3.28 3.25 -0.02
C LEU A 77 -3.11 2.46 -1.32
N GLY A 78 -1.92 1.92 -1.57
CA GLY A 78 -1.62 1.26 -2.84
C GLY A 78 -2.03 -0.21 -2.93
N THR A 79 -2.10 -0.95 -1.81
CA THR A 79 -2.40 -2.39 -1.86
C THR A 79 -3.90 -2.63 -1.93
N VAL A 80 -4.35 -3.31 -2.99
CA VAL A 80 -5.75 -3.73 -3.13
C VAL A 80 -5.99 -5.01 -2.35
N LEU A 81 -7.04 -5.02 -1.54
CA LEU A 81 -7.49 -6.16 -0.74
C LEU A 81 -8.62 -6.93 -1.42
N GLY A 82 -9.45 -6.23 -2.18
CA GLY A 82 -10.62 -6.80 -2.84
C GLY A 82 -11.10 -5.91 -3.97
N ILE A 83 -11.85 -6.52 -4.88
CA ILE A 83 -12.42 -5.86 -6.04
C ILE A 83 -13.90 -6.18 -6.08
N GLU A 84 -14.71 -5.17 -6.34
CA GLU A 84 -16.10 -5.32 -6.73
C GLU A 84 -16.27 -4.66 -8.09
N THR A 85 -16.84 -5.39 -9.04
CA THR A 85 -17.02 -4.90 -10.41
C THR A 85 -18.50 -4.96 -10.77
N THR A 86 -19.00 -3.85 -11.29
CA THR A 86 -20.33 -3.70 -11.87
C THR A 86 -20.19 -3.45 -13.37
N ASP A 87 -21.30 -3.41 -14.11
CA ASP A 87 -21.26 -3.17 -15.56
C ASP A 87 -20.69 -1.79 -15.96
N LEU A 88 -20.62 -0.84 -15.01
CA LEU A 88 -20.19 0.55 -15.24
C LEU A 88 -18.98 0.95 -14.40
N VAL A 89 -18.85 0.40 -13.20
CA VAL A 89 -17.93 0.91 -12.19
C VAL A 89 -17.16 -0.22 -11.51
N VAL A 90 -15.87 0.00 -11.28
CA VAL A 90 -15.00 -0.85 -10.49
C VAL A 90 -14.68 -0.19 -9.16
N HIS A 91 -14.92 -0.91 -8.07
CA HIS A 91 -14.59 -0.52 -6.72
C HIS A 91 -13.34 -1.28 -6.27
N LEU A 92 -12.28 -0.54 -6.00
CA LEU A 92 -11.01 -1.05 -5.48
C LEU A 92 -10.96 -0.80 -3.99
N HIS A 93 -10.95 -1.88 -3.20
CA HIS A 93 -10.91 -1.79 -1.76
C HIS A 93 -9.47 -1.85 -1.27
N THR A 94 -9.02 -0.78 -0.64
CA THR A 94 -7.72 -0.72 0.04
C THR A 94 -7.94 -0.77 1.55
N PRO A 95 -6.91 -0.98 2.37
CA PRO A 95 -7.04 -0.98 3.83
C PRO A 95 -7.62 0.33 4.41
N ARG A 96 -7.48 1.44 3.68
CA ARG A 96 -7.88 2.77 4.16
C ARG A 96 -9.13 3.33 3.50
N LYS A 97 -9.34 3.07 2.21
CA LYS A 97 -10.46 3.64 1.46
C LYS A 97 -10.87 2.74 0.30
N THR A 98 -12.13 2.84 -0.10
CA THR A 98 -12.61 2.31 -1.38
C THR A 98 -12.51 3.38 -2.47
N TYR A 99 -11.82 3.05 -3.55
CA TYR A 99 -11.71 3.88 -4.74
C TYR A 99 -12.68 3.38 -5.81
N THR A 100 -13.21 4.29 -6.61
CA THR A 100 -14.28 4.00 -7.55
C THR A 100 -13.91 4.58 -8.91
N TYR A 101 -13.85 3.75 -9.93
CA TYR A 101 -13.45 4.14 -11.29
C TYR A 101 -14.40 3.57 -12.33
N ASP A 102 -14.47 4.20 -13.50
CA ASP A 102 -15.20 3.64 -14.66
C ASP A 102 -14.49 2.38 -15.16
N VAL A 103 -15.25 1.32 -15.46
CA VAL A 103 -14.71 0.03 -15.92
C VAL A 103 -14.03 0.13 -17.28
N ARG A 104 -14.53 0.99 -18.17
CA ARG A 104 -14.07 1.07 -19.57
C ARG A 104 -12.91 2.02 -19.76
N MET A 105 -12.97 3.17 -19.08
CA MET A 105 -11.99 4.26 -19.28
C MET A 105 -11.13 4.53 -18.05
N GLY A 106 -11.50 3.99 -16.88
CA GLY A 106 -10.80 4.30 -15.64
C GLY A 106 -9.43 3.63 -15.53
N CYS A 107 -9.23 2.45 -16.12
CA CYS A 107 -7.93 1.76 -16.12
C CYS A 107 -7.14 2.11 -17.39
N VAL A 108 -6.04 2.84 -17.23
CA VAL A 108 -5.24 3.36 -18.35
C VAL A 108 -4.06 2.45 -18.68
N GLY A 109 -3.63 1.62 -17.74
CA GLY A 109 -2.57 0.65 -18.01
C GLY A 109 -2.37 -0.34 -16.89
N VAL A 110 -1.94 -1.55 -17.25
CA VAL A 110 -1.56 -2.60 -16.31
C VAL A 110 -0.17 -3.08 -16.66
N ARG A 111 0.75 -2.95 -15.71
CA ARG A 111 2.09 -3.54 -15.79
C ARG A 111 2.15 -4.82 -15.00
N GLU A 112 2.57 -5.88 -15.68
CA GLU A 112 2.76 -7.17 -15.04
C GLU A 112 4.19 -7.35 -14.55
N TYR A 113 4.33 -7.68 -13.27
CA TYR A 113 5.60 -8.09 -12.65
C TYR A 113 5.47 -9.51 -12.10
N LYS A 114 6.59 -10.17 -11.80
CA LYS A 114 6.64 -11.56 -11.31
C LYS A 114 5.58 -11.88 -10.23
N ASN A 115 5.49 -11.06 -9.17
CA ASN A 115 4.63 -11.34 -8.01
C ASN A 115 3.43 -10.38 -7.85
N ARG A 116 3.26 -9.42 -8.77
CA ARG A 116 2.22 -8.38 -8.65
C ARG A 116 1.82 -7.82 -10.01
N PHE A 117 0.59 -7.35 -10.11
CA PHE A 117 0.16 -6.41 -11.14
C PHE A 117 0.14 -5.01 -10.56
N VAL A 118 0.58 -4.04 -11.34
CA VAL A 118 0.45 -2.62 -11.01
C VAL A 118 -0.49 -2.02 -12.04
N ALA A 119 -1.72 -1.74 -11.64
CA ALA A 119 -2.69 -1.06 -12.51
C ALA A 119 -2.73 0.43 -12.17
N VAL A 120 -2.75 1.25 -13.21
CA VAL A 120 -2.85 2.70 -13.11
C VAL A 120 -4.25 3.09 -13.52
N PHE A 121 -4.94 3.76 -12.61
CA PHE A 121 -6.26 4.30 -12.83
C PHE A 121 -6.19 5.81 -12.95
N GLU A 122 -6.99 6.36 -13.84
CA GLU A 122 -7.03 7.79 -14.11
C GLU A 122 -8.48 8.28 -14.08
N THR A 123 -8.66 9.41 -13.42
CA THR A 123 -9.88 10.22 -13.46
C THR A 123 -9.55 11.55 -14.13
N GLN A 124 -10.54 12.43 -14.29
CA GLN A 124 -10.31 13.75 -14.90
C GLN A 124 -9.25 14.58 -14.14
N ASP A 125 -9.10 14.36 -12.83
CA ASP A 125 -8.25 15.17 -11.96
C ASP A 125 -7.15 14.38 -11.21
N SER A 126 -7.17 13.03 -11.28
CA SER A 126 -6.24 12.20 -10.50
C SER A 126 -5.71 11.01 -11.29
N ARG A 127 -4.47 10.63 -11.00
CA ARG A 127 -3.83 9.43 -11.51
C ARG A 127 -3.27 8.60 -10.37
N ASP A 128 -3.88 7.45 -10.13
CA ASP A 128 -3.65 6.61 -8.96
C ASP A 128 -3.14 5.23 -9.36
N SER A 129 -2.07 4.75 -8.71
CA SER A 129 -1.50 3.44 -8.98
C SER A 129 -1.83 2.45 -7.87
N PHE A 130 -2.38 1.29 -8.23
CA PHE A 130 -2.77 0.24 -7.32
C PHE A 130 -1.99 -1.06 -7.57
N ILE A 131 -1.65 -1.74 -6.49
CA ILE A 131 -0.90 -3.00 -6.48
C ILE A 131 -1.84 -4.15 -6.17
N PHE A 132 -1.89 -5.10 -7.08
CA PHE A 132 -2.62 -6.35 -6.95
C PHE A 132 -1.61 -7.48 -6.84
N TYR A 133 -1.51 -8.11 -5.68
CA TYR A 133 -0.53 -9.18 -5.48
C TYR A 133 -1.01 -10.50 -6.11
N LYS A 134 -0.17 -11.06 -6.98
CA LYS A 134 -0.29 -12.45 -7.45
C LYS A 134 0.18 -13.43 -6.39
N HIS A 135 1.14 -12.97 -5.61
CA HIS A 135 1.61 -13.65 -4.41
C HIS A 135 2.01 -12.57 -3.40
N ALA A 136 1.17 -12.33 -2.41
CA ALA A 136 1.47 -11.36 -1.38
C ALA A 136 2.65 -11.86 -0.52
N PRO A 137 3.64 -11.00 -0.20
CA PRO A 137 4.75 -11.41 0.65
C PRO A 137 4.24 -11.98 1.98
N LEU A 138 4.88 -13.02 2.48
CA LEU A 138 4.53 -13.69 3.75
C LEU A 138 3.14 -14.38 3.75
N SER A 139 2.42 -14.43 2.63
CA SER A 139 1.18 -15.22 2.51
C SER A 139 1.46 -16.62 1.97
N SER A 140 0.58 -17.58 2.28
CA SER A 140 0.66 -18.92 1.71
C SER A 140 0.15 -18.90 0.26
N TYR A 141 0.67 -19.79 -0.59
CA TYR A 141 0.11 -20.00 -1.94
C TYR A 141 -1.34 -20.49 -1.93
N SER A 142 -1.80 -21.06 -0.81
CA SER A 142 -3.20 -21.45 -0.60
C SER A 142 -4.13 -20.28 -0.28
N ASP A 143 -3.58 -19.12 0.10
CA ASP A 143 -4.38 -17.94 0.39
C ASP A 143 -4.84 -17.32 -0.93
N GLY A 144 -6.11 -16.91 -1.04
CA GLY A 144 -6.63 -16.30 -2.28
C GLY A 144 -5.78 -15.10 -2.72
N GLN A 145 -5.35 -15.08 -3.99
CA GLN A 145 -4.54 -14.02 -4.62
C GLN A 145 -5.25 -13.47 -5.87
N PHE A 146 -4.73 -12.36 -6.40
CA PHE A 146 -5.21 -11.81 -7.67
C PHE A 146 -4.63 -12.56 -8.87
N THR A 147 -5.50 -12.94 -9.79
CA THR A 147 -5.15 -13.60 -11.04
C THR A 147 -5.36 -12.67 -12.24
N LEU A 148 -4.83 -13.05 -13.39
CA LEU A 148 -5.10 -12.34 -14.66
C LEU A 148 -6.59 -12.18 -14.94
N SER A 149 -7.39 -13.20 -14.61
CA SER A 149 -8.85 -13.18 -14.77
C SER A 149 -9.56 -12.15 -13.89
N ASP A 150 -8.96 -11.73 -12.78
CA ASP A 150 -9.51 -10.64 -11.95
C ASP A 150 -9.20 -9.28 -12.58
N ILE A 151 -8.01 -9.13 -13.16
CA ILE A 151 -7.57 -7.89 -13.81
C ILE A 151 -8.28 -7.66 -15.15
N ALA A 152 -8.52 -8.73 -15.91
CA ALA A 152 -9.21 -8.69 -17.21
C ALA A 152 -10.65 -8.17 -17.13
N ARG A 153 -11.23 -8.05 -15.93
CA ARG A 153 -12.59 -7.52 -15.72
C ARG A 153 -12.67 -6.00 -15.90
N PHE A 154 -11.57 -5.29 -15.76
CA PHE A 154 -11.50 -3.83 -15.86
C PHE A 154 -10.33 -3.32 -16.71
N ALA A 155 -9.43 -4.20 -17.15
CA ALA A 155 -8.39 -3.86 -18.12
C ALA A 155 -8.92 -4.11 -19.54
N SER A 156 -9.03 -3.04 -20.35
CA SER A 156 -9.46 -3.10 -21.75
C SER A 156 -8.36 -3.61 -22.70
N GLY A 157 -7.12 -3.73 -22.24
CA GLY A 157 -5.97 -4.29 -22.97
C GLY A 157 -5.24 -5.38 -22.17
N SER A 158 -4.58 -6.31 -22.87
CA SER A 158 -3.71 -7.30 -22.23
C SER A 158 -2.57 -6.61 -21.46
N PRO A 159 -2.21 -7.07 -20.26
CA PRO A 159 -1.16 -6.44 -19.47
C PRO A 159 0.17 -6.47 -20.22
N GLU A 160 0.87 -5.33 -20.23
CA GLU A 160 2.18 -5.24 -20.84
C GLU A 160 3.19 -6.01 -19.96
N SER A 161 3.75 -7.08 -20.50
CA SER A 161 4.79 -7.85 -19.82
C SER A 161 6.10 -7.06 -19.83
N SER A 162 6.48 -6.55 -18.67
CA SER A 162 7.82 -5.98 -18.50
C SER A 162 8.77 -7.15 -18.18
N GLY A 163 9.45 -7.66 -19.20
CA GLY A 163 10.51 -8.67 -19.07
C GLY A 163 11.69 -8.19 -18.24
#